data_AF-A0A6A4DQT3-F1
#
_entry.id   AF-A0A6A4DQT3-F1
#
_cell.length_a   1.000
_cell.length_b   1.000
_cell.length_c   1.000
_cell.angle_alpha   90.00
_cell.angle_beta   90.00
_cell.angle_gamma   90.00
#
_symmetry.space_group_name_H-M   'P 1'
#
loop_
_entity.id
_entity.type
_entity.pdbx_description
1 polymer ?
#
loop_
_entity_poly.entity_id
_entity_poly.type
_entity_poly.pdbx_seq_one_letter_code
_entity_poly.pdbx_strand_id
1 'polypeptide(L)'
;MNGYDEALKEATCCHFIAPVLIMLCGLFDDVKLEVEESVDGSNVHANGVFEFVLTRGKTKICVMAAKKNDFEQGKAEALVGCEVVADREGVFVVYSIVTDFIEWHLYRSGENSILRDSCTLAVSSNTLDIKSLRDMCEMIYGALSGHEEESKKEKA
;
A
#
# COMPACT_ATOMS: atom_id res chain seq x y z
N MET A 1 7.21 -17.47 23.09
CA MET A 1 6.29 -16.31 23.21
C MET A 1 6.30 -15.55 21.89
N ASN A 2 5.60 -16.07 20.87
CA ASN A 2 5.53 -15.44 19.52
C ASN A 2 4.10 -15.32 18.99
N GLY A 3 3.19 -16.24 19.36
CA GLY A 3 1.83 -16.22 18.79
C GLY A 3 0.90 -15.11 19.30
N TYR A 4 1.21 -14.45 20.42
CA TYR A 4 0.37 -13.35 20.93
C TYR A 4 0.63 -12.04 20.19
N ASP A 5 1.90 -11.72 19.90
CA ASP A 5 2.28 -10.55 19.11
C ASP A 5 1.84 -10.68 17.65
N GLU A 6 1.89 -11.91 17.10
CA GLU A 6 1.43 -12.24 15.76
C GLU A 6 -0.09 -12.10 15.64
N ALA A 7 -0.86 -12.63 16.62
CA ALA A 7 -2.31 -12.47 16.68
C ALA A 7 -2.77 -11.02 16.93
N LEU A 8 -2.02 -10.24 17.72
CA LEU A 8 -2.30 -8.82 17.93
C LEU A 8 -2.01 -7.99 16.67
N LYS A 9 -0.95 -8.33 15.94
CA LYS A 9 -0.63 -7.73 14.63
C LYS A 9 -1.72 -8.05 13.61
N GLU A 10 -2.11 -9.32 13.48
CA GLU A 10 -3.18 -9.79 12.58
C GLU A 10 -4.52 -9.12 12.92
N ALA A 11 -4.86 -9.05 14.22
CA ALA A 11 -6.05 -8.34 14.67
C ALA A 11 -5.99 -6.84 14.33
N THR A 12 -4.85 -6.17 14.47
CA THR A 12 -4.74 -4.73 14.16
C THR A 12 -4.80 -4.47 12.65
N CYS A 13 -4.13 -5.29 11.82
CA CYS A 13 -4.21 -5.22 10.36
C CYS A 13 -5.64 -5.41 9.84
N CYS A 14 -6.34 -6.45 10.30
CA CYS A 14 -7.67 -6.78 9.81
C CYS A 14 -8.76 -5.84 10.36
N HIS A 15 -8.64 -5.34 11.59
CA HIS A 15 -9.70 -4.53 12.22
C HIS A 15 -9.53 -3.02 12.02
N PHE A 16 -8.33 -2.52 11.67
CA PHE A 16 -8.10 -1.08 11.46
C PHE A 16 -7.82 -0.70 10.00
N ILE A 17 -6.93 -1.41 9.30
CA ILE A 17 -6.58 -1.07 7.90
C ILE A 17 -7.71 -1.44 6.95
N ALA A 18 -8.24 -2.67 7.06
CA ALA A 18 -9.22 -3.17 6.09
C ALA A 18 -10.47 -2.26 5.98
N PRO A 19 -11.09 -1.76 7.07
CA PRO A 19 -12.24 -0.85 6.94
C PRO A 19 -11.94 0.46 6.20
N VAL A 20 -10.75 1.03 6.43
CA VAL A 20 -10.30 2.26 5.74
C VAL A 20 -10.12 1.98 4.25
N LEU A 21 -9.42 0.89 3.91
CA LEU A 21 -9.21 0.50 2.51
C LEU A 21 -10.53 0.15 1.82
N ILE A 22 -11.43 -0.58 2.46
CA ILE A 22 -12.77 -0.92 1.91
C ILE A 22 -13.56 0.36 1.62
N MET A 23 -13.57 1.32 2.54
CA MET A 23 -14.28 2.59 2.35
C MET A 23 -13.69 3.39 1.18
N LEU A 24 -12.36 3.44 1.06
CA LEU A 24 -11.67 4.09 -0.06
C LEU A 24 -11.94 3.38 -1.40
N CYS A 25 -11.86 2.05 -1.43
CA CYS A 25 -12.16 1.26 -2.63
C CYS A 25 -13.60 1.48 -3.09
N GLY A 26 -14.55 1.64 -2.16
CA GLY A 26 -15.95 1.95 -2.48
C GLY A 26 -16.19 3.31 -3.15
N LEU A 27 -15.17 4.17 -3.24
CA LEU A 27 -15.23 5.42 -4.01
C LEU A 27 -14.99 5.20 -5.51
N PHE A 28 -14.58 4.00 -5.92
CA PHE A 28 -14.29 3.63 -7.30
C PHE A 28 -15.11 2.40 -7.71
N ASP A 29 -15.63 2.41 -8.94
CA ASP A 29 -16.40 1.27 -9.47
C ASP A 29 -15.51 0.08 -9.90
N ASP A 30 -14.20 0.32 -10.08
CA ASP A 30 -13.26 -0.60 -10.74
C ASP A 30 -12.01 -0.97 -9.91
N VAL A 31 -12.03 -0.68 -8.61
CA VAL A 31 -10.95 -1.10 -7.68
C VAL A 31 -11.24 -2.47 -7.10
N LYS A 32 -10.24 -3.35 -7.13
CA LYS A 32 -10.23 -4.64 -6.42
C LYS A 32 -9.34 -4.55 -5.19
N LEU A 33 -9.79 -5.11 -4.07
CA LEU A 33 -9.03 -5.25 -2.85
C LEU A 33 -8.78 -6.73 -2.59
N GLU A 34 -7.52 -7.12 -2.55
CA GLU A 34 -7.04 -8.47 -2.25
C GLU A 34 -6.35 -8.46 -0.88
N VAL A 35 -6.54 -9.51 -0.09
CA VAL A 35 -6.03 -9.65 1.29
C VAL A 35 -5.02 -10.78 1.32
N GLU A 36 -3.88 -10.57 1.99
CA GLU A 36 -2.81 -11.57 2.14
C GLU A 36 -2.29 -12.12 0.80
N GLU A 37 -1.71 -11.24 0.00
CA GLU A 37 -1.16 -11.59 -1.30
C GLU A 37 0.33 -11.94 -1.20
N SER A 38 0.71 -13.05 -1.83
CA SER A 38 2.11 -13.41 -2.04
C SER A 38 2.39 -13.51 -3.54
N VAL A 39 3.44 -12.81 -3.95
CA VAL A 39 3.84 -12.67 -5.35
C VAL A 39 5.26 -13.18 -5.48
N ASP A 40 5.45 -14.24 -6.25
CA ASP A 40 6.78 -14.74 -6.63
C ASP A 40 7.22 -14.08 -7.94
N GLY A 41 8.46 -13.56 -7.96
CA GLY A 41 9.05 -12.99 -9.16
C GLY A 41 9.44 -14.06 -10.19
N SER A 42 9.30 -13.72 -11.46
CA SER A 42 9.75 -14.57 -12.58
C SER A 42 11.24 -14.37 -12.87
N ASN A 43 11.69 -13.12 -12.89
CA ASN A 43 13.09 -12.72 -13.11
C ASN A 43 13.71 -12.03 -11.89
N VAL A 44 12.89 -11.60 -10.93
CA VAL A 44 13.35 -11.09 -9.63
C VAL A 44 13.35 -12.24 -8.63
N HIS A 45 14.53 -12.58 -8.08
CA HIS A 45 14.66 -13.68 -7.13
C HIS A 45 14.27 -13.26 -5.70
N ALA A 46 13.02 -12.82 -5.55
CA ALA A 46 12.42 -12.42 -4.29
C ALA A 46 10.91 -12.71 -4.29
N ASN A 47 10.34 -12.78 -3.08
CA ASN A 47 8.91 -12.97 -2.88
C ASN A 47 8.34 -11.71 -2.22
N GLY A 48 7.38 -11.08 -2.88
CA GLY A 48 6.56 -10.02 -2.29
C GLY A 48 5.52 -10.65 -1.38
N VAL A 49 5.40 -10.14 -0.15
CA VAL A 49 4.35 -10.53 0.80
C VAL A 49 3.68 -9.26 1.28
N PHE A 50 2.37 -9.18 1.09
CA PHE A 50 1.60 -7.97 1.34
C PHE A 50 0.35 -8.30 2.16
N GLU A 51 0.08 -7.47 3.16
CA GLU A 51 -1.16 -7.55 3.94
C GLU A 51 -2.39 -7.23 3.06
N PHE A 52 -2.28 -6.26 2.14
CA PHE A 52 -3.33 -5.93 1.17
C PHE A 52 -2.76 -5.53 -0.19
N VAL A 53 -3.50 -5.79 -1.26
CA VAL A 53 -3.20 -5.26 -2.60
C VAL A 53 -4.45 -4.60 -3.16
N LEU A 54 -4.33 -3.31 -3.52
CA LEU A 54 -5.38 -2.59 -4.24
C LEU A 54 -4.99 -2.55 -5.71
N THR A 55 -5.90 -2.99 -6.57
CA THR A 55 -5.69 -3.03 -8.03
C THR A 55 -6.76 -2.21 -8.73
N ARG A 56 -6.35 -1.26 -9.57
CA ARG A 56 -7.22 -0.49 -10.46
C ARG A 56 -6.59 -0.39 -11.85
N GLY A 57 -7.14 -1.13 -12.81
CA GLY A 57 -6.53 -1.27 -14.13
C GLY A 57 -5.08 -1.76 -14.04
N LYS A 58 -4.12 -0.96 -14.52
CA LYS A 58 -2.66 -1.26 -14.41
C LYS A 58 -2.00 -0.76 -13.12
N THR A 59 -2.70 0.03 -12.32
CA THR A 59 -2.16 0.58 -11.07
C THR A 59 -2.35 -0.44 -9.94
N LYS A 60 -1.27 -0.74 -9.22
CA LYS A 60 -1.30 -1.54 -8.00
C LYS A 60 -0.72 -0.76 -6.82
N ILE A 61 -1.36 -0.89 -5.66
CA ILE A 61 -0.87 -0.39 -4.37
C ILE A 61 -0.74 -1.58 -3.42
N CYS A 62 0.49 -1.92 -3.06
CA CYS A 62 0.81 -3.03 -2.18
C CYS A 62 1.01 -2.51 -0.74
N VAL A 63 0.11 -2.84 0.17
CA VAL A 63 0.13 -2.36 1.56
C VAL A 63 0.81 -3.39 2.44
N MET A 64 1.75 -2.93 3.24
CA MET A 64 2.44 -3.74 4.22
C MET A 64 2.61 -3.09 5.58
N ALA A 65 2.52 -3.91 6.63
CA ALA A 65 2.67 -3.44 7.99
C ALA A 65 4.15 -3.41 8.41
N ALA A 66 4.60 -2.28 8.94
CA ALA A 66 5.94 -2.11 9.48
C ALA A 66 6.14 -3.07 10.67
N LYS A 67 7.06 -4.02 10.53
CA LYS A 67 7.38 -4.98 11.59
C LYS A 67 8.22 -4.27 12.64
N LYS A 68 7.80 -4.31 13.91
CA LYS A 68 8.54 -3.76 15.06
C LYS A 68 8.92 -2.26 14.90
N ASN A 69 8.10 -1.49 14.20
CA ASN A 69 8.35 -0.08 13.87
C ASN A 69 9.65 0.16 13.08
N ASP A 70 10.18 -0.85 12.38
CA ASP A 70 11.33 -0.70 11.49
C ASP A 70 10.86 -0.33 10.07
N PHE A 71 10.68 0.97 9.85
CA PHE A 71 10.26 1.51 8.56
C PHE A 71 11.32 1.40 7.47
N GLU A 72 12.62 1.32 7.81
CA GLU A 72 13.66 1.14 6.79
C GLU A 72 13.68 -0.31 6.29
N GLN A 73 13.50 -1.28 7.19
CA GLN A 73 13.24 -2.66 6.77
C GLN A 73 11.96 -2.75 5.94
N GLY A 74 10.86 -2.16 6.42
CA GLY A 74 9.59 -2.15 5.69
C GLY A 74 9.71 -1.52 4.30
N LYS A 75 10.46 -0.41 4.17
CA LYS A 75 10.76 0.24 2.89
C LYS A 75 11.57 -0.67 1.96
N ALA A 76 12.60 -1.35 2.47
CA ALA A 76 13.38 -2.27 1.64
C ALA A 76 12.50 -3.42 1.12
N GLU A 77 11.69 -4.03 2.00
CA GLU A 77 10.73 -5.07 1.64
C GLU A 77 9.69 -4.56 0.62
N ALA A 78 9.17 -3.34 0.81
CA ALA A 78 8.21 -2.69 -0.07
C ALA A 78 8.76 -2.48 -1.49
N LEU A 79 9.97 -1.90 -1.60
CA LEU A 79 10.59 -1.61 -2.88
C LEU A 79 10.95 -2.88 -3.65
N VAL A 80 11.50 -3.90 -2.96
CA VAL A 80 11.75 -5.22 -3.59
C VAL A 80 10.43 -5.86 -4.02
N GLY A 81 9.38 -5.77 -3.19
CA GLY A 81 8.04 -6.23 -3.52
C GLY A 81 7.46 -5.55 -4.77
N CYS A 82 7.66 -4.24 -4.92
CA CYS A 82 7.26 -3.51 -6.12
C CYS A 82 7.92 -4.07 -7.39
N GLU A 83 9.22 -4.36 -7.35
CA GLU A 83 9.93 -4.95 -8.50
C GLU A 83 9.41 -6.35 -8.84
N VAL A 84 9.09 -7.15 -7.82
CA VAL A 84 8.50 -8.49 -8.01
C VAL A 84 7.12 -8.39 -8.68
N VAL A 85 6.27 -7.45 -8.23
CA VAL A 85 4.96 -7.22 -8.82
C VAL A 85 5.07 -6.68 -10.24
N ALA A 86 5.98 -5.73 -10.48
CA ALA A 86 6.25 -5.18 -11.80
C ALA A 86 6.68 -6.26 -12.80
N ASP A 87 7.61 -7.12 -12.39
CA ASP A 87 8.12 -8.24 -13.19
C ASP A 87 7.01 -9.26 -13.53
N ARG A 88 6.17 -9.63 -12.55
CA ARG A 88 5.14 -10.65 -12.76
C ARG A 88 3.96 -10.16 -13.60
N GLU A 89 3.56 -8.90 -13.40
CA GLU A 89 2.34 -8.33 -14.01
C GLU A 89 2.64 -7.51 -15.27
N GLY A 90 3.91 -7.26 -15.59
CA GLY A 90 4.31 -6.42 -16.72
C GLY A 90 3.88 -4.96 -16.57
N VAL A 91 3.88 -4.44 -15.34
CA VAL A 91 3.49 -3.06 -15.03
C VAL A 91 4.73 -2.20 -14.72
N PHE A 92 4.72 -0.95 -15.19
CA PHE A 92 5.86 -0.03 -15.05
C PHE A 92 5.85 0.81 -13.78
N VAL A 93 4.70 0.90 -13.11
CA VAL A 93 4.52 1.70 -11.90
C VAL A 93 3.78 0.88 -10.87
N VAL A 94 4.46 0.60 -9.76
CA VAL A 94 3.87 -0.07 -8.60
C VAL A 94 4.04 0.85 -7.40
N TYR A 95 2.93 1.03 -6.68
CA TYR A 95 2.94 1.74 -5.41
C TYR A 95 3.04 0.73 -4.27
N SER A 96 3.68 1.14 -3.20
CA SER A 96 3.72 0.38 -1.95
C SER A 96 3.51 1.30 -0.76
N ILE A 97 2.77 0.82 0.23
CA ILE A 97 2.55 1.52 1.49
C ILE A 97 3.23 0.73 2.61
N VAL A 98 4.03 1.40 3.43
CA VAL A 98 4.56 0.87 4.68
C VAL A 98 3.92 1.64 5.82
N THR A 99 3.30 0.94 6.78
CA THR A 99 2.59 1.59 7.88
C THR A 99 2.66 0.85 9.21
N ASP A 100 2.73 1.58 10.32
CA ASP A 100 2.52 1.08 11.68
C ASP A 100 1.14 1.49 12.24
N PHE A 101 0.20 1.77 11.34
CA PHE A 101 -1.15 2.30 11.58
C PHE A 101 -1.21 3.79 11.97
N ILE A 102 -0.10 4.40 12.40
CA ILE A 102 -0.01 5.81 12.72
C ILE A 102 0.72 6.56 11.61
N GLU A 103 1.91 6.10 11.24
CA GLU A 103 2.67 6.63 10.12
C GLU A 103 2.41 5.80 8.87
N TRP A 104 2.25 6.47 7.73
CA TRP A 104 1.96 5.86 6.44
C TRP A 104 2.92 6.42 5.41
N HIS A 105 3.80 5.57 4.87
CA HIS A 105 4.74 5.95 3.82
C HIS A 105 4.33 5.32 2.51
N LEU A 106 3.93 6.15 1.55
CA LEU A 106 3.67 5.74 0.18
C LEU A 106 4.97 5.87 -0.62
N TYR A 107 5.36 4.79 -1.27
CA TYR A 107 6.43 4.79 -2.26
C TYR A 107 5.84 4.50 -3.63
N ARG A 108 6.29 5.22 -4.64
CA ARG A 108 6.01 4.94 -6.05
C ARG A 108 7.31 4.46 -6.68
N SER A 109 7.39 3.17 -7.02
CA SER A 109 8.49 2.64 -7.84
C SER A 109 8.12 2.81 -9.31
N GLY A 110 9.00 3.43 -10.08
CA GLY A 110 8.87 3.58 -11.53
C GLY A 110 10.24 3.63 -12.20
N GLU A 111 10.25 3.72 -13.54
CA GLU A 111 11.42 3.40 -14.37
C GLU A 111 12.76 4.04 -13.97
N ASN A 112 12.79 5.24 -13.37
CA ASN A 112 14.04 5.94 -13.02
C ASN A 112 14.01 6.68 -11.68
N SER A 113 12.95 6.56 -10.90
CA SER A 113 12.87 7.25 -9.62
C SER A 113 11.93 6.55 -8.66
N ILE A 114 12.30 6.63 -7.38
CA ILE A 114 11.42 6.28 -6.27
C ILE A 114 10.94 7.61 -5.71
N LEU A 115 9.63 7.85 -5.79
CA LEU A 115 9.00 8.97 -5.11
C LEU A 115 8.45 8.49 -3.77
N ARG A 116 8.52 9.35 -2.75
CA ARG A 116 7.96 9.10 -1.44
C ARG A 116 6.97 10.20 -1.10
N ASP A 117 5.80 9.79 -0.62
CA ASP A 117 4.88 10.64 0.12
C ASP A 117 4.65 10.02 1.51
N SER A 118 4.17 10.82 2.46
CA SER A 118 3.91 10.34 3.81
C SER A 118 2.90 11.17 4.55
N CYS A 119 2.12 10.52 5.39
CA CYS A 119 1.25 11.17 6.35
C CYS A 119 1.31 10.46 7.71
N THR A 120 0.94 11.19 8.75
CA THR A 120 0.87 10.69 10.13
C THR A 120 -0.52 10.98 10.68
N LEU A 121 -1.21 9.94 11.12
CA LEU A 121 -2.49 10.07 11.80
C LEU A 121 -2.28 10.71 13.17
N ALA A 122 -2.92 11.86 13.39
CA ALA A 122 -2.89 12.54 14.67
C ALA A 122 -3.98 11.96 15.57
N VAL A 123 -3.57 11.36 16.69
CA VAL A 123 -4.47 10.79 17.69
C VAL A 123 -4.31 11.56 19.00
N SER A 124 -5.41 12.09 19.53
CA SER A 124 -5.43 12.75 20.83
C SER A 124 -6.55 12.18 21.69
N SER A 125 -6.25 11.74 22.92
CA SER A 125 -7.26 11.28 23.90
C SER A 125 -8.33 10.32 23.31
N ASN A 126 -7.90 9.31 22.54
CA ASN A 126 -8.75 8.34 21.82
C ASN A 126 -9.65 8.93 20.70
N THR A 127 -9.36 10.13 20.23
CA THR A 127 -9.99 10.73 19.05
C THR A 127 -8.97 10.85 17.93
N LEU A 128 -9.35 10.35 16.75
CA LEU A 128 -8.59 10.51 15.51
C LEU A 128 -8.90 11.87 14.90
N ASP A 129 -7.86 12.63 14.57
CA ASP A 129 -8.01 13.90 13.87
C ASP A 129 -8.48 13.69 12.43
N ILE A 130 -9.62 14.28 12.09
CA ILE A 130 -10.27 14.13 10.77
C ILE A 130 -9.38 14.65 9.65
N LYS A 131 -8.58 15.69 9.91
CA LYS A 131 -7.69 16.24 8.88
C LYS A 131 -6.59 15.24 8.53
N SER A 132 -5.91 14.68 9.53
CA SER A 132 -4.88 13.66 9.30
C SER A 132 -5.43 12.40 8.61
N LEU A 133 -6.65 11.97 8.96
CA LEU A 133 -7.33 10.87 8.28
C LEU A 133 -7.62 11.22 6.81
N ARG A 134 -8.07 12.44 6.54
CA ARG A 134 -8.30 12.92 5.18
C ARG A 134 -7.02 12.93 4.37
N ASP A 135 -5.93 13.46 4.91
CA ASP A 135 -4.63 13.53 4.23
C ASP A 135 -4.16 12.11 3.84
N MET A 136 -4.32 11.14 4.74
CA MET A 136 -4.04 9.72 4.45
C MET A 136 -4.92 9.15 3.35
N CYS A 137 -6.23 9.40 3.41
CA CYS A 137 -7.18 8.98 2.38
C CYS A 137 -6.87 9.60 1.01
N GLU A 138 -6.53 10.89 0.96
CA GLU A 138 -6.19 11.62 -0.26
C GLU A 138 -4.92 11.07 -0.92
N MET A 139 -3.92 10.68 -0.13
CA MET A 139 -2.69 10.05 -0.62
C MET A 139 -2.99 8.72 -1.35
N ILE A 140 -3.81 7.85 -0.76
CA ILE A 140 -4.21 6.57 -1.38
C ILE A 140 -5.11 6.81 -2.60
N TYR A 141 -6.08 7.71 -2.48
CA TYR A 141 -6.99 8.09 -3.56
C TYR A 141 -6.22 8.64 -4.77
N GLY A 142 -5.23 9.50 -4.54
CA GLY A 142 -4.39 10.08 -5.58
C GLY A 142 -3.59 9.02 -6.33
N ALA A 143 -3.02 8.05 -5.60
CA ALA A 143 -2.32 6.93 -6.21
C ALA A 143 -3.25 6.07 -7.11
N LEU A 144 -4.47 5.76 -6.64
CA LEU A 144 -5.47 5.03 -7.44
C LEU A 144 -6.04 5.85 -8.62
N SER A 145 -6.08 7.18 -8.48
CA SER A 145 -6.60 8.08 -9.52
C SER A 145 -5.60 8.29 -10.67
N GLY A 146 -4.30 8.12 -10.41
CA GLY A 146 -3.26 8.25 -11.44
C GLY A 146 -3.48 7.37 -12.68
N HIS A 147 -4.17 6.23 -12.53
CA HIS A 147 -4.60 5.37 -13.62
C HIS A 147 -5.37 6.10 -14.74
N GLU A 148 -6.21 7.08 -14.38
CA GLU A 148 -7.03 7.81 -15.36
C GLU A 148 -6.20 8.76 -16.24
N GLU A 149 -5.11 9.31 -15.71
CA GLU A 149 -4.22 10.19 -16.47
C GLU A 149 -3.31 9.40 -17.42
N GLU A 150 -2.84 8.23 -17.00
CA GLU A 150 -2.02 7.34 -17.84
C GLU A 150 -2.86 6.71 -18.96
N SER A 151 -4.10 6.29 -18.66
CA SER A 151 -5.06 5.76 -19.65
C SER A 151 -5.42 6.76 -20.76
N LYS A 152 -5.40 8.07 -20.46
CA LYS A 152 -5.64 9.13 -21.46
C LYS A 152 -4.44 9.33 -22.39
N LYS A 153 -3.21 9.10 -21.91
CA LYS A 153 -1.98 9.21 -22.69
C LYS A 153 -1.78 8.02 -23.64
N GLU A 154 -2.20 6.82 -23.26
CA GLU A 154 -2.11 5.62 -24.12
C GLU A 154 -3.09 5.65 -25.32
N LYS A 155 -4.09 6.53 -25.30
CA LYS A 155 -5.12 6.67 -26.36
C LYS A 155 -4.89 7.84 -27.33
N ALA A 156 -3.81 8.60 -27.16
CA ALA A 156 -3.43 9.74 -28.02
C ALA A 156 -2.31 9.35 -28.98
#